data_AF-A0A8H7FJP8-F1
#
_entry.id   AF-A0A8H7FJP8-F1
#
_cell.length_a   1.000
_cell.length_b   1.000
_cell.length_c   1.000
_cell.angle_alpha   90.00
_cell.angle_beta   90.00
_cell.angle_gamma   90.00
#
_symmetry.space_group_name_H-M   'P 1'
#
loop_
_entity.id
_entity.type
_entity.pdbx_description
1 polymer ?
#
loop_
_entity_poly.entity_id
_entity_poly.type
_entity_poly.pdbx_seq_one_letter_code
_entity_poly.pdbx_strand_id
1 'polypeptide(L)'
;MEPPAPESIPRKTSADEIRNDDSEPRKRVKTDHDHDLDVTTTTREVTQTDETNSNTRPAKEKNLSRKRDATGYPKSRKGKEKEGKNPGRRSYKGKNSEDRAEGNWGPRGDSGEGSKGPRYPKRHQPDVRTIEGVLFDAMVKSGAVSSDNADDPTKVNLARAARTDAGVHAAGNLVSLKMIPTIPGIPDMIACINENLPPEIRAWGYVRVQNSFNARLACDSRKYTYFFPSYMLIPPKPGCELHDAIKNHSGQAAEPHPFWAGEELTTPTDGTHRKRQWRISQEQMSLLRVSAKKFEGTHNFHNFTVGRDYTDKSSQRHMKMIEIADPAVYGDTEWISVMIHGQSFMLHQMPSLGLLLENPLFDSYNQRIRGVNEHLQPSDPEYRHPIDFEIHRASMEEFKQRHIYDNLRQIEDRDGIFDAWIRNIDSYGGNDLLYLNSEGVIPAASVLKKGEKRSQPFKETEKQKADNNEAPDQGDEDDDYFAINQSQLVEMEG
;
A
#
# COMPACT_ATOMS: atom_id res chain seq x y z
N MET A 1 -30.93 -24.85 62.72
CA MET A 1 -31.86 -23.73 62.46
C MET A 1 -31.56 -23.24 61.05
N GLU A 2 -32.30 -23.73 60.08
CA GLU A 2 -32.35 -23.17 58.73
C GLU A 2 -33.66 -22.39 58.57
N PRO A 3 -33.60 -21.20 57.99
CA PRO A 3 -34.75 -20.64 57.27
C PRO A 3 -34.31 -19.91 55.97
N PRO A 4 -35.22 -19.51 55.07
CA PRO A 4 -36.04 -20.35 54.19
C PRO A 4 -35.90 -19.96 52.69
N ALA A 5 -36.30 -20.86 51.77
CA ALA A 5 -36.79 -20.50 50.42
C ALA A 5 -38.32 -20.21 50.51
N PRO A 6 -39.07 -19.61 49.54
CA PRO A 6 -38.81 -19.51 48.09
C PRO A 6 -39.33 -18.19 47.42
N GLU A 7 -39.28 -18.10 46.08
CA GLU A 7 -40.49 -17.85 45.27
C GLU A 7 -40.28 -18.11 43.77
N SER A 8 -41.28 -18.76 43.17
CA SER A 8 -41.31 -19.29 41.81
C SER A 8 -42.54 -18.77 41.05
N ILE A 9 -42.29 -18.18 39.86
CA ILE A 9 -43.02 -18.21 38.57
C ILE A 9 -44.57 -17.98 38.57
N PRO A 10 -45.10 -17.32 37.51
CA PRO A 10 -45.92 -18.13 36.62
C PRO A 10 -45.70 -17.89 35.11
N ARG A 11 -45.55 -19.02 34.39
CA ARG A 11 -45.91 -19.21 32.99
C ARG A 11 -47.44 -19.38 32.91
N LYS A 12 -48.06 -18.85 31.86
CA LYS A 12 -49.32 -19.33 31.27
C LYS A 12 -49.02 -19.53 29.76
N THR A 13 -49.01 -20.73 29.15
CA THR A 13 -50.11 -21.64 28.73
C THR A 13 -51.26 -20.87 28.07
N SER A 14 -51.55 -20.91 26.77
CA SER A 14 -51.68 -21.95 25.71
C SER A 14 -53.11 -21.90 25.16
N ALA A 15 -53.32 -22.53 23.99
CA ALA A 15 -54.58 -22.81 23.26
C ALA A 15 -55.07 -21.70 22.29
N ASP A 16 -55.51 -21.96 21.05
CA ASP A 16 -55.64 -23.18 20.26
C ASP A 16 -55.81 -22.83 18.76
N GLU A 17 -55.58 -23.86 17.94
CA GLU A 17 -55.75 -24.10 16.51
C GLU A 17 -56.81 -23.30 15.70
N ILE A 18 -56.55 -23.10 14.39
CA ILE A 18 -57.29 -23.71 13.25
C ILE A 18 -57.01 -22.96 11.91
N ARG A 19 -56.76 -23.76 10.85
CA ARG A 19 -56.97 -23.58 9.38
C ARG A 19 -55.82 -23.17 8.44
N ASN A 20 -55.58 -24.10 7.51
CA ASN A 20 -54.91 -24.06 6.22
C ASN A 20 -55.27 -22.84 5.35
N ASP A 21 -54.29 -22.35 4.56
CA ASP A 21 -54.48 -22.18 3.11
C ASP A 21 -53.14 -22.11 2.35
N ASP A 22 -53.15 -22.63 1.13
CA ASP A 22 -52.06 -22.74 0.16
C ASP A 22 -51.60 -21.38 -0.39
N SER A 23 -50.32 -21.24 -0.75
CA SER A 23 -49.87 -20.78 -2.09
C SER A 23 -48.39 -20.39 -2.16
N GLU A 24 -47.72 -20.90 -3.20
CA GLU A 24 -46.33 -20.66 -3.60
C GLU A 24 -46.00 -19.18 -3.93
N PRO A 25 -44.74 -18.73 -3.79
CA PRO A 25 -44.29 -17.44 -4.30
C PRO A 25 -43.89 -17.52 -5.78
N ARG A 26 -44.57 -16.74 -6.63
CA ARG A 26 -44.27 -16.58 -8.06
C ARG A 26 -43.16 -15.55 -8.35
N LYS A 27 -42.41 -15.90 -9.39
CA LYS A 27 -41.31 -15.21 -10.10
C LYS A 27 -41.58 -13.73 -10.42
N ARG A 28 -40.54 -12.89 -10.28
CA ARG A 28 -40.49 -11.52 -10.81
C ARG A 28 -39.96 -11.53 -12.24
N VAL A 29 -40.78 -11.06 -13.17
CA VAL A 29 -40.49 -10.88 -14.61
C VAL A 29 -40.20 -9.40 -14.89
N LYS A 30 -39.31 -9.14 -15.85
CA LYS A 30 -38.94 -7.85 -16.45
C LYS A 30 -40.08 -7.20 -17.21
N THR A 31 -40.11 -5.87 -17.28
CA THR A 31 -40.68 -5.12 -18.42
C THR A 31 -39.95 -3.80 -18.62
N ASP A 32 -39.52 -3.56 -19.86
CA ASP A 32 -39.15 -2.26 -20.44
C ASP A 32 -40.41 -1.45 -20.77
N HIS A 33 -40.35 -0.11 -20.68
CA HIS A 33 -40.82 0.80 -21.75
C HIS A 33 -40.58 2.28 -21.42
N ASP A 34 -40.24 3.02 -22.47
CA ASP A 34 -40.11 4.47 -22.60
C ASP A 34 -41.41 5.24 -22.28
N HIS A 35 -41.27 6.51 -21.89
CA HIS A 35 -42.08 7.61 -22.41
C HIS A 35 -41.47 8.99 -22.11
N ASP A 36 -41.32 9.79 -23.18
CA ASP A 36 -41.14 11.24 -23.19
C ASP A 36 -42.16 11.98 -22.31
N LEU A 37 -41.79 13.15 -21.78
CA LEU A 37 -42.64 14.35 -21.76
C LEU A 37 -41.81 15.62 -21.51
N ASP A 38 -42.17 16.62 -22.31
CA ASP A 38 -41.65 17.99 -22.50
C ASP A 38 -41.90 18.93 -21.30
N VAL A 39 -41.25 20.11 -21.28
CA VAL A 39 -41.80 21.45 -20.89
C VAL A 39 -40.70 22.49 -20.51
N THR A 40 -40.52 23.44 -21.46
CA THR A 40 -40.33 24.90 -21.36
C THR A 40 -39.06 25.56 -20.77
N THR A 41 -38.29 26.10 -21.72
CA THR A 41 -37.74 27.48 -21.89
C THR A 41 -37.92 28.53 -20.78
N THR A 42 -36.82 29.19 -20.40
CA THR A 42 -36.75 30.64 -20.20
C THR A 42 -35.39 31.18 -20.65
N THR A 43 -35.47 32.23 -21.47
CA THR A 43 -34.43 32.91 -22.25
C THR A 43 -33.66 33.97 -21.46
N ARG A 44 -32.40 34.22 -21.82
CA ARG A 44 -31.67 35.53 -21.85
C ARG A 44 -30.27 35.29 -22.45
N GLU A 45 -30.08 35.57 -23.75
CA GLU A 45 -29.33 36.71 -24.34
C GLU A 45 -27.98 37.00 -23.63
N VAL A 46 -26.82 37.04 -24.30
CA VAL A 46 -26.39 38.16 -25.17
C VAL A 46 -25.10 37.81 -25.98
N THR A 47 -25.14 38.16 -27.27
CA THR A 47 -24.10 38.51 -28.28
C THR A 47 -23.02 37.55 -28.78
N GLN A 48 -23.15 37.23 -30.08
CA GLN A 48 -22.06 37.00 -31.04
C GLN A 48 -21.41 38.30 -31.48
N THR A 49 -20.11 38.23 -31.80
CA THR A 49 -19.49 39.04 -32.86
C THR A 49 -18.83 38.08 -33.84
N ASP A 50 -19.22 38.22 -35.11
CA ASP A 50 -18.66 37.55 -36.28
C ASP A 50 -17.36 38.21 -36.72
N GLU A 51 -16.42 37.43 -37.25
CA GLU A 51 -15.66 37.81 -38.46
C GLU A 51 -15.05 36.55 -39.12
N THR A 52 -15.65 36.17 -40.26
CA THR A 52 -15.08 35.73 -41.56
C THR A 52 -13.63 35.21 -41.66
N ASN A 53 -13.21 34.28 -42.53
CA ASN A 53 -13.81 33.34 -43.49
C ASN A 53 -12.65 32.48 -44.08
N SER A 54 -13.00 31.29 -44.61
CA SER A 54 -12.46 30.64 -45.82
C SER A 54 -11.69 29.31 -45.70
N ASN A 55 -12.40 28.26 -46.17
CA ASN A 55 -12.01 27.14 -47.04
C ASN A 55 -10.78 26.28 -46.70
N THR A 56 -10.96 24.95 -46.55
CA THR A 56 -10.94 23.96 -47.66
C THR A 56 -11.40 22.56 -47.16
N ARG A 57 -12.04 21.80 -48.07
CA ARG A 57 -12.75 20.50 -47.94
C ARG A 57 -11.86 19.25 -47.69
N PRO A 58 -12.45 18.05 -47.42
CA PRO A 58 -11.97 17.08 -46.43
C PRO A 58 -11.08 15.95 -46.99
N ALA A 59 -10.21 15.39 -46.15
CA ALA A 59 -9.43 14.18 -46.45
C ALA A 59 -9.91 12.98 -45.59
N LYS A 60 -10.15 11.88 -46.29
CA LYS A 60 -10.67 10.58 -45.83
C LYS A 60 -9.86 9.98 -44.67
N GLU A 61 -10.52 9.65 -43.58
CA GLU A 61 -9.98 8.76 -42.54
C GLU A 61 -9.84 7.32 -43.10
N LYS A 62 -8.61 6.81 -43.14
CA LYS A 62 -8.32 5.39 -43.34
C LYS A 62 -8.15 4.73 -41.98
N ASN A 63 -9.13 3.89 -41.62
CA ASN A 63 -9.04 2.90 -40.56
C ASN A 63 -7.81 2.00 -40.75
N LEU A 64 -6.85 2.08 -39.83
CA LEU A 64 -5.74 1.13 -39.71
C LEU A 64 -6.05 0.14 -38.57
N SER A 65 -6.69 -0.96 -38.90
CA SER A 65 -6.86 -2.10 -38.00
C SER A 65 -5.52 -2.81 -37.79
N ARG A 66 -5.03 -2.84 -36.54
CA ARG A 66 -3.87 -3.67 -36.16
C ARG A 66 -4.34 -5.11 -35.98
N LYS A 67 -3.95 -6.00 -36.89
CA LYS A 67 -4.21 -7.46 -36.79
C LYS A 67 -3.59 -8.02 -35.49
N ARG A 68 -4.43 -8.61 -34.65
CA ARG A 68 -4.09 -9.39 -33.43
C ARG A 68 -4.02 -10.88 -33.79
N ASP A 69 -3.28 -11.68 -33.04
CA ASP A 69 -3.36 -13.15 -33.15
C ASP A 69 -4.54 -13.71 -32.33
N ALA A 70 -4.80 -15.01 -32.45
CA ALA A 70 -5.90 -15.71 -31.77
C ALA A 70 -5.79 -15.75 -30.23
N THR A 71 -4.77 -15.11 -29.65
CA THR A 71 -4.56 -14.99 -28.20
C THR A 71 -4.54 -13.54 -27.70
N GLY A 72 -4.79 -12.56 -28.59
CA GLY A 72 -5.04 -11.16 -28.21
C GLY A 72 -3.82 -10.32 -27.84
N TYR A 73 -2.59 -10.81 -28.02
CA TYR A 73 -1.37 -10.03 -27.75
C TYR A 73 -0.85 -9.28 -29.01
N PRO A 74 -0.20 -8.11 -28.86
CA PRO A 74 0.41 -7.39 -29.99
C PRO A 74 1.72 -8.04 -30.46
N LYS A 75 1.82 -8.36 -31.76
CA LYS A 75 3.04 -8.90 -32.38
C LYS A 75 4.21 -7.91 -32.27
N SER A 76 5.31 -8.33 -31.63
CA SER A 76 6.57 -7.59 -31.67
C SER A 76 7.16 -7.64 -33.08
N ARG A 77 7.57 -6.48 -33.60
CA ARG A 77 8.18 -6.33 -34.92
C ARG A 77 9.69 -6.62 -34.79
N LYS A 78 10.12 -7.84 -35.09
CA LYS A 78 11.54 -8.15 -35.31
C LYS A 78 11.69 -9.05 -36.53
N GLY A 79 12.35 -8.50 -37.55
CA GLY A 79 12.77 -9.22 -38.74
C GLY A 79 13.82 -8.42 -39.49
N LYS A 80 15.07 -8.88 -39.42
CA LYS A 80 15.97 -8.90 -40.58
C LYS A 80 16.75 -10.21 -40.52
N GLU A 81 16.53 -11.00 -41.57
CA GLU A 81 17.11 -12.31 -41.86
C GLU A 81 18.62 -12.21 -42.07
N LYS A 82 19.33 -13.31 -41.82
CA LYS A 82 20.39 -13.80 -42.70
C LYS A 82 20.50 -15.32 -42.61
N GLU A 83 20.70 -15.92 -43.77
CA GLU A 83 20.57 -17.32 -44.14
C GLU A 83 21.63 -18.26 -43.54
N GLY A 84 21.20 -19.50 -43.31
CA GLY A 84 21.86 -20.72 -43.79
C GLY A 84 23.27 -21.06 -43.30
N LYS A 85 23.37 -22.01 -42.36
CA LYS A 85 23.95 -23.36 -42.57
C LYS A 85 24.10 -24.10 -41.23
N ASN A 86 23.46 -25.26 -41.13
CA ASN A 86 23.83 -26.31 -40.18
C ASN A 86 25.20 -26.88 -40.60
N PRO A 87 26.07 -27.32 -39.67
CA PRO A 87 25.87 -28.64 -39.07
C PRO A 87 26.38 -28.79 -37.62
N GLY A 88 26.03 -29.92 -37.00
CA GLY A 88 27.00 -30.63 -36.15
C GLY A 88 26.69 -30.69 -34.65
N ARG A 89 25.83 -31.64 -34.29
CA ARG A 89 25.73 -32.29 -32.99
C ARG A 89 27.14 -32.72 -32.49
N ARG A 90 27.58 -32.30 -31.29
CA ARG A 90 28.58 -33.05 -30.50
C ARG A 90 28.43 -32.81 -28.99
N SER A 91 28.18 -33.94 -28.33
CA SER A 91 28.32 -34.20 -26.90
C SER A 91 29.68 -33.75 -26.36
N TYR A 92 29.72 -33.26 -25.11
CA TYR A 92 30.96 -33.33 -24.35
C TYR A 92 30.73 -33.85 -22.93
N LYS A 93 31.46 -34.94 -22.68
CA LYS A 93 31.64 -35.72 -21.47
C LYS A 93 32.69 -35.02 -20.61
N GLY A 94 32.54 -35.08 -19.29
CA GLY A 94 33.43 -34.41 -18.33
C GLY A 94 34.87 -34.90 -18.33
N LYS A 95 35.73 -34.13 -17.66
CA LYS A 95 36.95 -34.58 -17.00
C LYS A 95 37.43 -33.53 -15.99
N ASN A 96 37.72 -34.01 -14.78
CA ASN A 96 38.50 -33.34 -13.74
C ASN A 96 39.92 -33.03 -14.22
N SER A 97 40.51 -31.96 -13.70
CA SER A 97 41.83 -32.01 -13.07
C SER A 97 42.08 -30.73 -12.26
N GLU A 98 42.61 -30.95 -11.07
CA GLU A 98 43.17 -29.97 -10.14
C GLU A 98 44.27 -29.15 -10.81
N ASP A 99 44.43 -27.88 -10.39
CA ASP A 99 45.74 -27.33 -10.06
C ASP A 99 45.59 -26.02 -9.26
N ARG A 100 46.23 -26.00 -8.10
CA ARG A 100 46.46 -24.83 -7.24
C ARG A 100 47.54 -23.95 -7.88
N ALA A 101 47.36 -22.63 -7.85
CA ALA A 101 48.47 -21.71 -7.61
C ALA A 101 47.94 -20.37 -7.07
N GLU A 102 48.46 -20.02 -5.90
CA GLU A 102 48.34 -18.73 -5.23
C GLU A 102 49.05 -17.64 -6.05
N GLY A 103 48.50 -16.42 -6.02
CA GLY A 103 49.08 -15.24 -6.67
C GLY A 103 48.45 -13.96 -6.15
N ASN A 104 48.94 -13.51 -4.99
CA ASN A 104 48.61 -12.23 -4.37
C ASN A 104 49.26 -11.06 -5.12
N TRP A 105 48.47 -10.13 -5.65
CA TRP A 105 48.92 -8.76 -6.00
C TRP A 105 47.77 -7.76 -5.82
N GLY A 106 47.89 -6.89 -4.81
CA GLY A 106 47.14 -5.64 -4.71
C GLY A 106 47.77 -4.53 -5.58
N PRO A 107 47.47 -3.24 -5.30
CA PRO A 107 46.35 -2.52 -5.88
C PRO A 107 46.80 -1.51 -6.95
N ARG A 108 45.93 -1.22 -7.92
CA ARG A 108 46.03 -0.04 -8.79
C ARG A 108 44.66 0.59 -8.95
N GLY A 109 44.50 1.79 -8.41
CA GLY A 109 43.45 2.71 -8.81
C GLY A 109 43.78 3.31 -10.17
N ASP A 110 42.76 3.59 -10.98
CA ASP A 110 42.41 4.96 -11.34
C ASP A 110 41.03 5.04 -12.02
N SER A 111 40.34 6.12 -11.70
CA SER A 111 39.33 6.90 -12.47
C SER A 111 38.40 6.22 -13.50
N GLY A 112 37.09 6.35 -13.22
CA GLY A 112 36.17 7.10 -14.09
C GLY A 112 35.62 6.41 -15.34
N GLU A 113 34.40 5.87 -15.24
CA GLU A 113 33.28 6.15 -16.15
C GLU A 113 32.04 5.35 -15.73
N GLY A 114 31.08 6.03 -15.11
CA GLY A 114 29.85 5.46 -14.57
C GLY A 114 28.85 5.06 -15.66
N SER A 115 29.09 3.90 -16.26
CA SER A 115 28.11 3.22 -17.10
C SER A 115 26.99 2.65 -16.22
N LYS A 116 25.82 3.32 -16.22
CA LYS A 116 24.59 2.82 -15.57
C LYS A 116 24.09 1.57 -16.31
N GLY A 117 24.59 0.40 -15.91
CA GLY A 117 24.04 -0.89 -16.31
C GLY A 117 22.62 -1.10 -15.76
N PRO A 118 21.80 -1.96 -16.40
CA PRO A 118 20.45 -2.25 -15.94
C PRO A 118 20.48 -2.83 -14.51
N ARG A 119 19.68 -2.27 -13.60
CA ARG A 119 19.54 -2.73 -12.22
C ARG A 119 18.99 -4.16 -12.22
N TYR A 120 19.85 -5.13 -11.96
CA TYR A 120 19.48 -6.49 -11.60
C TYR A 120 18.61 -6.47 -10.33
N PRO A 121 17.63 -7.38 -10.19
CA PRO A 121 16.87 -7.50 -8.95
C PRO A 121 17.85 -7.77 -7.81
N LYS A 122 17.78 -6.96 -6.74
CA LYS A 122 18.57 -7.20 -5.52
C LYS A 122 18.34 -8.65 -5.08
N ARG A 123 19.44 -9.39 -4.97
CA ARG A 123 19.54 -10.71 -4.32
C ARG A 123 18.76 -10.71 -3.00
N HIS A 124 18.22 -11.88 -2.63
CA HIS A 124 17.97 -12.21 -1.22
C HIS A 124 19.17 -11.74 -0.39
N GLN A 125 18.91 -10.88 0.60
CA GLN A 125 19.88 -10.60 1.66
C GLN A 125 19.71 -11.76 2.65
N PRO A 126 20.65 -12.72 2.73
CA PRO A 126 20.45 -13.94 3.51
C PRO A 126 20.22 -13.68 5.00
N ASP A 127 20.65 -12.51 5.50
CA ASP A 127 20.63 -12.16 6.92
C ASP A 127 19.48 -11.24 7.35
N VAL A 128 18.54 -10.89 6.45
CA VAL A 128 17.40 -10.03 6.81
C VAL A 128 16.11 -10.84 6.81
N ARG A 129 15.45 -10.92 7.97
CA ARG A 129 14.12 -11.53 8.12
C ARG A 129 13.14 -10.76 7.24
N THR A 130 12.44 -11.47 6.35
CA THR A 130 11.38 -10.90 5.50
C THR A 130 10.15 -11.79 5.53
N ILE A 131 8.96 -11.21 5.34
CA ILE A 131 7.70 -11.96 5.24
C ILE A 131 7.78 -13.03 4.13
N GLU A 132 8.43 -12.72 3.00
CA GLU A 132 8.61 -13.68 1.91
C GLU A 132 9.51 -14.85 2.31
N GLY A 133 10.63 -14.59 3.01
CA GLY A 133 11.51 -15.63 3.51
C GLY A 133 10.81 -16.55 4.51
N VAL A 134 10.11 -15.97 5.49
CA VAL A 134 9.35 -16.75 6.50
C VAL A 134 8.25 -17.60 5.84
N LEU A 135 7.53 -17.04 4.88
CA LEU A 135 6.51 -17.78 4.12
C LEU A 135 7.13 -18.92 3.30
N PHE A 136 8.23 -18.66 2.62
CA PHE A 136 8.91 -19.64 1.79
C PHE A 136 9.45 -20.79 2.63
N ASP A 137 10.08 -20.49 3.78
CA ASP A 137 10.56 -21.49 4.73
C ASP A 137 9.43 -22.35 5.28
N ALA A 138 8.27 -21.75 5.61
CA ALA A 138 7.09 -22.48 6.04
C ALA A 138 6.55 -23.42 4.94
N MET A 139 6.56 -22.98 3.68
CA MET A 139 6.17 -23.81 2.54
C MET A 139 7.17 -24.95 2.26
N VAL A 140 8.46 -24.76 2.51
CA VAL A 140 9.45 -25.84 2.43
C VAL A 140 9.18 -26.86 3.54
N LYS A 141 8.96 -26.41 4.77
CA LYS A 141 8.68 -27.28 5.93
C LYS A 141 7.38 -28.07 5.78
N SER A 142 6.34 -27.49 5.17
CA SER A 142 5.08 -28.18 4.88
C SER A 142 5.17 -29.14 3.67
N GLY A 143 6.30 -29.16 2.95
CA GLY A 143 6.49 -29.94 1.73
C GLY A 143 5.84 -29.34 0.49
N ALA A 144 5.20 -28.17 0.59
CA ALA A 144 4.62 -27.45 -0.56
C ALA A 144 5.69 -27.03 -1.58
N VAL A 145 6.94 -26.83 -1.13
CA VAL A 145 8.11 -26.64 -1.98
C VAL A 145 9.07 -27.81 -1.76
N SER A 146 9.53 -28.44 -2.83
CA SER A 146 10.46 -29.57 -2.76
C SER A 146 11.84 -29.15 -2.23
N SER A 147 12.55 -30.07 -1.57
CA SER A 147 13.92 -29.88 -1.10
C SER A 147 14.87 -29.33 -2.18
N ASP A 148 14.74 -29.80 -3.42
CA ASP A 148 15.61 -29.40 -4.54
C ASP A 148 15.42 -27.94 -4.98
N ASN A 149 14.32 -27.31 -4.54
CA ASN A 149 13.96 -25.94 -4.85
C ASN A 149 14.00 -25.02 -3.61
N ALA A 150 14.35 -25.56 -2.43
CA ALA A 150 14.27 -24.85 -1.15
C ALA A 150 15.37 -23.80 -0.94
N ASP A 151 16.42 -23.82 -1.76
CA ASP A 151 17.57 -22.91 -1.69
C ASP A 151 17.36 -21.59 -2.44
N ASP A 152 16.43 -21.54 -3.40
CA ASP A 152 16.21 -20.36 -4.23
C ASP A 152 14.74 -20.22 -4.69
N PRO A 153 13.99 -19.23 -4.18
CA PRO A 153 12.59 -19.00 -4.57
C PRO A 153 12.38 -18.70 -6.05
N THR A 154 13.43 -18.33 -6.79
CA THR A 154 13.33 -18.16 -8.24
C THR A 154 13.08 -19.48 -8.95
N LYS A 155 13.50 -20.62 -8.39
CA LYS A 155 13.25 -21.97 -8.95
C LYS A 155 11.77 -22.32 -8.96
N VAL A 156 10.98 -21.76 -8.04
CA VAL A 156 9.53 -21.89 -8.01
C VAL A 156 8.79 -20.70 -8.66
N ASN A 157 9.50 -19.81 -9.34
CA ASN A 157 8.94 -18.59 -9.95
C ASN A 157 8.16 -17.72 -8.95
N LEU A 158 8.65 -17.58 -7.71
CA LEU A 158 7.97 -16.75 -6.71
C LEU A 158 7.90 -15.29 -7.19
N ALA A 159 6.69 -14.72 -7.16
CA ALA A 159 6.43 -13.32 -7.45
C ALA A 159 5.32 -12.77 -6.54
N ARG A 160 5.39 -11.48 -6.22
CA ARG A 160 4.46 -10.80 -5.30
C ARG A 160 3.71 -9.64 -5.96
N ALA A 161 2.45 -9.47 -5.61
CA ALA A 161 1.59 -8.40 -6.12
C ALA A 161 2.00 -7.02 -5.59
N ALA A 162 2.38 -6.95 -4.31
CA ALA A 162 2.87 -5.75 -3.65
C ALA A 162 4.18 -6.04 -2.90
N ARG A 163 5.13 -5.13 -3.06
CA ARG A 163 6.29 -5.03 -2.17
C ARG A 163 5.92 -4.00 -1.11
N THR A 164 5.93 -4.42 0.14
CA THR A 164 5.74 -3.56 1.30
C THR A 164 7.11 -3.15 1.82
N ASP A 165 7.24 -1.89 2.23
CA ASP A 165 8.44 -1.37 2.87
C ASP A 165 8.48 -1.80 4.34
N ALA A 166 9.60 -1.55 5.02
CA ALA A 166 9.71 -1.84 6.44
C ALA A 166 8.68 -1.03 7.25
N GLY A 167 8.09 -1.65 8.27
CA GLY A 167 7.01 -1.09 9.08
C GLY A 167 5.62 -1.05 8.43
N VAL A 168 5.46 -1.59 7.21
CA VAL A 168 4.16 -1.63 6.50
C VAL A 168 3.46 -2.97 6.70
N HIS A 169 2.20 -2.91 7.12
CA HIS A 169 1.36 -4.09 7.34
C HIS A 169 0.67 -4.57 6.05
N ALA A 170 0.19 -5.81 6.04
CA ALA A 170 -0.68 -6.31 4.99
C ALA A 170 -1.75 -7.27 5.54
N ALA A 171 -3.02 -6.94 5.32
CA ALA A 171 -4.13 -7.85 5.58
C ALA A 171 -4.23 -8.89 4.46
N GLY A 172 -4.07 -8.44 3.22
CA GLY A 172 -4.14 -9.26 2.02
C GLY A 172 -3.00 -8.94 1.08
N ASN A 173 -1.94 -9.74 1.09
CA ASN A 173 -0.98 -9.76 -0.02
C ASN A 173 -1.21 -11.00 -0.88
N LEU A 174 -0.73 -10.97 -2.13
CA LEU A 174 -0.78 -12.12 -3.02
C LEU A 174 0.61 -12.44 -3.53
N VAL A 175 1.00 -13.71 -3.33
CA VAL A 175 2.17 -14.31 -3.98
C VAL A 175 1.72 -15.36 -4.98
N SER A 176 2.44 -15.46 -6.08
CA SER A 176 2.31 -16.55 -7.05
C SER A 176 3.60 -17.34 -7.07
N LEU A 177 3.51 -18.66 -6.98
CA LEU A 177 4.63 -19.59 -7.10
C LEU A 177 4.15 -20.93 -7.65
N LYS A 178 5.10 -21.80 -8.03
CA LYS A 178 4.86 -23.21 -8.27
C LYS A 178 4.98 -23.95 -6.95
N MET A 179 3.95 -24.70 -6.58
CA MET A 179 3.91 -25.49 -5.36
C MET A 179 3.34 -26.88 -5.65
N ILE A 180 3.53 -27.80 -4.71
CA ILE A 180 2.87 -29.11 -4.66
C ILE A 180 1.57 -28.92 -3.86
N PRO A 181 0.38 -28.92 -4.50
CA PRO A 181 -0.86 -28.55 -3.83
C PRO A 181 -1.46 -29.68 -2.98
N THR A 182 -1.06 -30.93 -3.23
CA THR A 182 -1.61 -32.11 -2.56
C THR A 182 -0.46 -33.06 -2.22
N ILE A 183 -0.33 -33.36 -0.93
CA ILE A 183 0.69 -34.27 -0.40
C ILE A 183 -0.03 -35.40 0.34
N PRO A 184 0.27 -36.68 0.07
CA PRO A 184 -0.31 -37.79 0.80
C PRO A 184 -0.14 -37.63 2.32
N GLY A 185 -1.25 -37.69 3.06
CA GLY A 185 -1.25 -37.52 4.52
C GLY A 185 -1.49 -36.09 5.01
N ILE A 186 -1.49 -35.08 4.13
CA ILE A 186 -1.82 -33.69 4.48
C ILE A 186 -3.18 -33.33 3.85
N PRO A 187 -4.29 -33.36 4.62
CA PRO A 187 -5.62 -33.08 4.09
C PRO A 187 -5.83 -31.58 3.80
N ASP A 188 -5.23 -30.71 4.61
CA ASP A 188 -5.32 -29.25 4.47
C ASP A 188 -3.91 -28.64 4.41
N MET A 189 -3.52 -28.25 3.20
CA MET A 189 -2.22 -27.62 2.95
C MET A 189 -2.09 -26.25 3.62
N ILE A 190 -3.18 -25.48 3.72
CA ILE A 190 -3.14 -24.14 4.30
C ILE A 190 -2.98 -24.22 5.82
N ALA A 191 -3.71 -25.13 6.47
CA ALA A 191 -3.51 -25.40 7.89
C ALA A 191 -2.06 -25.80 8.19
N CYS A 192 -1.49 -26.73 7.42
CA CYS A 192 -0.10 -27.17 7.58
C CYS A 192 0.94 -26.05 7.37
N ILE A 193 0.72 -25.18 6.37
CA ILE A 193 1.57 -23.99 6.18
C ILE A 193 1.46 -23.06 7.40
N ASN A 194 0.24 -22.79 7.87
CA ASN A 194 -0.01 -21.90 9.01
C ASN A 194 0.56 -22.42 10.33
N GLU A 195 0.63 -23.74 10.55
CA GLU A 195 1.31 -24.36 11.70
C GLU A 195 2.82 -24.05 11.73
N ASN A 196 3.41 -23.78 10.57
CA ASN A 196 4.82 -23.42 10.42
C ASN A 196 5.04 -21.90 10.33
N LEU A 197 3.98 -21.09 10.40
CA LEU A 197 4.04 -19.63 10.38
C LEU A 197 3.87 -19.04 11.79
N PRO A 198 4.59 -17.96 12.10
CA PRO A 198 4.38 -17.22 13.35
C PRO A 198 2.97 -16.58 13.36
N PRO A 199 2.38 -16.26 14.53
CA PRO A 199 0.99 -15.82 14.63
C PRO A 199 0.65 -14.55 13.84
N GLU A 200 1.65 -13.71 13.59
CA GLU A 200 1.55 -12.48 12.83
C GLU A 200 1.56 -12.71 11.31
N ILE A 201 1.81 -13.94 10.82
CA ILE A 201 1.74 -14.26 9.40
C ILE A 201 0.73 -15.38 9.17
N ARG A 202 -0.21 -15.15 8.26
CA ARG A 202 -1.27 -16.11 7.92
C ARG A 202 -1.44 -16.26 6.43
N ALA A 203 -1.55 -17.51 5.97
CA ALA A 203 -2.00 -17.87 4.65
C ALA A 203 -3.53 -18.09 4.69
N TRP A 204 -4.27 -17.31 3.92
CA TRP A 204 -5.73 -17.40 3.84
C TRP A 204 -6.22 -18.58 3.01
N GLY A 205 -5.51 -18.86 1.92
CA GLY A 205 -5.95 -19.78 0.88
C GLY A 205 -4.98 -19.82 -0.29
N TYR A 206 -5.27 -20.68 -1.25
CA TYR A 206 -4.60 -20.69 -2.54
C TYR A 206 -5.59 -21.04 -3.65
N VAL A 207 -5.30 -20.57 -4.87
CA VAL A 207 -6.06 -20.92 -6.07
C VAL A 207 -5.10 -21.35 -7.17
N ARG A 208 -5.49 -22.36 -7.95
CA ARG A 208 -4.72 -22.76 -9.13
C ARG A 208 -4.93 -21.73 -10.25
N VAL A 209 -3.83 -21.25 -10.81
CA VAL A 209 -3.80 -20.26 -11.90
C VAL A 209 -3.23 -20.87 -13.18
N GLN A 210 -3.25 -20.10 -14.28
CA GLN A 210 -2.53 -20.46 -15.51
C GLN A 210 -1.01 -20.36 -15.31
N ASN A 211 -0.23 -21.20 -16.01
CA ASN A 211 1.24 -21.26 -15.85
C ASN A 211 1.96 -19.93 -16.16
N SER A 212 1.35 -19.06 -16.97
CA SER A 212 1.88 -17.74 -17.33
C SER A 212 1.50 -16.64 -16.33
N PHE A 213 0.71 -16.95 -15.31
CA PHE A 213 0.30 -15.97 -14.30
C PHE A 213 1.51 -15.51 -13.49
N ASN A 214 1.57 -14.20 -13.25
CA ASN A 214 2.56 -13.59 -12.37
C ASN A 214 1.85 -12.51 -11.56
N ALA A 215 1.84 -12.67 -10.23
CA ALA A 215 1.10 -11.79 -9.31
C ALA A 215 1.44 -10.30 -9.50
N ARG A 216 2.71 -9.98 -9.76
CA ARG A 216 3.16 -8.60 -9.95
C ARG A 216 2.59 -7.97 -11.22
N LEU A 217 2.66 -8.72 -12.33
CA LEU A 217 2.30 -8.24 -13.66
C LEU A 217 0.79 -8.26 -13.90
N ALA A 218 0.08 -9.17 -13.22
CA ALA A 218 -1.37 -9.31 -13.36
C ALA A 218 -2.17 -8.37 -12.43
N CYS A 219 -1.52 -7.75 -11.44
CA CYS A 219 -2.18 -6.87 -10.48
C CYS A 219 -2.48 -5.48 -11.09
N ASP A 220 -3.76 -5.15 -11.18
CA ASP A 220 -4.29 -3.95 -11.82
C ASP A 220 -4.21 -2.71 -10.90
N SER A 221 -4.49 -2.91 -9.62
CA SER A 221 -4.51 -1.84 -8.61
C SER A 221 -4.39 -2.41 -7.20
N ARG A 222 -4.12 -1.54 -6.21
CA ARG A 222 -4.03 -1.92 -4.80
C ARG A 222 -4.88 -0.97 -3.96
N LYS A 223 -5.47 -1.49 -2.89
CA LYS A 223 -6.11 -0.72 -1.84
C LYS A 223 -5.20 -0.70 -0.61
N TYR A 224 -4.88 0.48 -0.14
CA TYR A 224 -4.19 0.71 1.13
C TYR A 224 -5.13 1.42 2.10
N THR A 225 -4.95 1.19 3.38
CA THR A 225 -5.52 1.99 4.46
C THR A 225 -4.37 2.65 5.19
N TYR A 226 -4.46 3.95 5.42
CA TYR A 226 -3.58 4.66 6.34
C TYR A 226 -4.35 4.99 7.60
N PHE A 227 -3.89 4.49 8.74
CA PHE A 227 -4.57 4.59 10.03
C PHE A 227 -3.70 5.35 11.03
N PHE A 228 -4.19 6.49 11.50
CA PHE A 228 -3.39 7.41 12.32
C PHE A 228 -4.24 8.16 13.36
N PRO A 229 -3.65 8.62 14.48
CA PRO A 229 -4.35 9.40 15.49
C PRO A 229 -4.79 10.77 14.95
N SER A 230 -6.01 11.20 15.28
CA SER A 230 -6.54 12.48 14.79
C SER A 230 -5.70 13.67 15.26
N TYR A 231 -5.08 13.58 16.44
CA TYR A 231 -4.23 14.63 17.01
C TYR A 231 -3.05 15.03 16.11
N MET A 232 -2.66 14.21 15.13
CA MET A 232 -1.65 14.58 14.13
C MET A 232 -2.05 15.78 13.26
N LEU A 233 -3.34 16.14 13.28
CA LEU A 233 -3.90 17.29 12.55
C LEU A 233 -3.92 18.57 13.39
N ILE A 234 -3.42 18.51 14.64
CA ILE A 234 -3.19 19.70 15.45
C ILE A 234 -2.06 20.50 14.79
N PRO A 235 -2.23 21.82 14.57
CA PRO A 235 -1.19 22.63 13.95
C PRO A 235 0.05 22.76 14.86
N PRO A 236 1.22 23.15 14.31
CA PRO A 236 2.46 23.26 15.06
C PRO A 236 2.30 24.07 16.35
N LYS A 237 2.98 23.62 17.42
CA LYS A 237 2.93 24.30 18.72
C LYS A 237 3.41 25.75 18.61
N PRO A 238 2.68 26.76 19.14
CA PRO A 238 3.16 28.13 19.18
C PRO A 238 4.53 28.23 19.86
N GLY A 239 5.48 28.87 19.17
CA GLY A 239 6.87 29.03 19.62
C GLY A 239 7.80 27.84 19.34
N CYS A 240 7.35 26.79 18.64
CA CYS A 240 8.29 25.82 18.07
C CYS A 240 8.96 26.39 16.81
N GLU A 241 10.07 25.77 16.37
CA GLU A 241 10.84 26.27 15.23
C GLU A 241 10.00 26.33 13.94
N LEU A 242 9.20 25.30 13.67
CA LEU A 242 8.34 25.27 12.48
C LEU A 242 7.27 26.36 12.54
N HIS A 243 6.64 26.56 13.69
CA HIS A 243 5.64 27.61 13.88
C HIS A 243 6.26 28.99 13.61
N ASP A 244 7.44 29.26 14.16
CA ASP A 244 8.11 30.53 14.01
C ASP A 244 8.61 30.74 12.58
N ALA A 245 9.10 29.69 11.92
CA ALA A 245 9.47 29.73 10.50
C ALA A 245 8.26 30.10 9.61
N ILE A 246 7.10 29.47 9.84
CA ILE A 246 5.86 29.76 9.11
C ILE A 246 5.41 31.20 9.38
N LYS A 247 5.38 31.64 10.64
CA LYS A 247 4.97 33.00 11.04
C LYS A 247 5.88 34.07 10.44
N ASN A 248 7.19 33.87 10.48
CA ASN A 248 8.18 34.79 9.91
C ASN A 248 8.05 34.88 8.39
N HIS A 249 7.64 33.79 7.73
CA HIS A 249 7.46 33.77 6.29
C HIS A 249 6.14 34.43 5.84
N SER A 250 5.02 34.11 6.50
CA SER A 250 3.70 34.62 6.13
C SER A 250 3.49 36.10 6.50
N GLY A 251 4.25 36.62 7.47
CA GLY A 251 4.08 37.96 8.01
C GLY A 251 2.78 38.13 8.82
N GLN A 252 2.03 37.05 9.03
CA GLN A 252 0.79 37.04 9.81
C GLN A 252 0.93 36.04 10.96
N ALA A 253 0.66 36.50 12.18
CA ALA A 253 0.44 35.60 13.30
C ALA A 253 -0.91 34.92 13.07
N ALA A 254 -0.90 33.62 12.74
CA ALA A 254 -2.13 32.84 12.82
C ALA A 254 -2.59 32.85 14.28
N GLU A 255 -3.90 33.06 14.51
CA GLU A 255 -4.46 32.91 15.84
C GLU A 255 -4.15 31.50 16.36
N PRO A 256 -3.62 31.36 17.58
CA PRO A 256 -3.23 30.06 18.11
C PRO A 256 -4.47 29.18 18.17
N HIS A 257 -4.33 27.97 17.61
CA HIS A 257 -5.42 26.99 17.62
C HIS A 257 -5.91 26.74 19.04
N PRO A 258 -7.23 26.59 19.30
CA PRO A 258 -7.79 26.45 20.64
C PRO A 258 -7.16 25.31 21.46
N PHE A 259 -6.65 24.27 20.79
CA PHE A 259 -5.88 23.20 21.46
C PHE A 259 -4.69 23.74 22.26
N TRP A 260 -4.03 24.81 21.79
CA TRP A 260 -2.88 25.42 22.45
C TRP A 260 -3.27 26.50 23.46
N ALA A 261 -4.55 26.89 23.52
CA ALA A 261 -5.06 27.79 24.55
C ALA A 261 -5.26 27.03 25.88
N GLY A 262 -4.87 27.59 27.03
CA GLY A 262 -5.09 27.01 28.35
C GLY A 262 -3.80 26.74 29.14
N GLU A 263 -3.90 25.89 30.19
CA GLU A 263 -2.80 25.61 31.12
C GLU A 263 -1.52 25.13 30.40
N GLU A 264 -0.38 25.62 30.88
CA GLU A 264 0.94 25.19 30.42
C GLU A 264 1.08 23.68 30.64
N LEU A 265 1.47 22.97 29.58
CA LEU A 265 1.82 21.55 29.68
C LEU A 265 3.08 21.45 30.55
N THR A 266 2.90 21.11 31.83
CA THR A 266 3.96 21.07 32.83
C THR A 266 4.98 19.97 32.57
N THR A 267 4.56 18.88 31.93
CA THR A 267 5.45 17.77 31.54
C THR A 267 5.18 17.30 30.11
N PRO A 268 6.15 16.64 29.44
CA PRO A 268 5.93 15.99 28.15
C PRO A 268 4.77 14.98 28.17
N THR A 269 4.61 14.25 29.27
CA THR A 269 3.55 13.25 29.45
C THR A 269 2.15 13.88 29.49
N ASP A 270 2.00 15.05 30.13
CA ASP A 270 0.74 15.81 30.12
C ASP A 270 0.37 16.24 28.69
N GLY A 271 1.38 16.57 27.88
CA GLY A 271 1.22 16.92 26.47
C GLY A 271 0.66 15.78 25.63
N THR A 272 1.22 14.58 25.77
CA THR A 272 0.75 13.38 25.06
C THR A 272 -0.67 13.03 25.48
N HIS A 273 -0.98 13.02 26.77
CA HIS A 273 -2.33 12.72 27.26
C HIS A 273 -3.38 13.72 26.74
N ARG A 274 -3.06 15.03 26.76
CA ARG A 274 -3.94 16.07 26.19
C ARG A 274 -4.17 15.87 24.69
N LYS A 275 -3.13 15.50 23.93
CA LYS A 275 -3.25 15.20 22.49
C LYS A 275 -4.16 14.00 22.25
N ARG A 276 -4.01 12.91 23.02
CA ARG A 276 -4.87 11.72 22.90
C ARG A 276 -6.36 12.04 23.10
N GLN A 277 -6.67 12.90 24.05
CA GLN A 277 -8.04 13.34 24.33
C GLN A 277 -8.62 14.33 23.30
N TRP A 278 -7.79 14.88 22.41
CA TRP A 278 -8.26 15.81 21.38
C TRP A 278 -9.18 15.09 20.37
N ARG A 279 -10.16 15.82 19.86
CA ARG A 279 -11.13 15.33 18.88
C ARG A 279 -11.18 16.28 17.70
N ILE A 280 -11.11 15.73 16.49
CA ILE A 280 -11.21 16.51 15.26
C ILE A 280 -12.63 17.07 15.11
N SER A 281 -12.75 18.33 14.69
CA SER A 281 -14.07 18.91 14.41
C SER A 281 -14.66 18.39 13.10
N GLN A 282 -15.98 18.48 12.94
CA GLN A 282 -16.65 18.10 11.69
C GLN A 282 -16.20 18.97 10.51
N GLU A 283 -15.88 20.24 10.74
CA GLU A 283 -15.33 21.15 9.73
C GLU A 283 -13.94 20.70 9.28
N GLN A 284 -13.05 20.35 10.23
CA GLN A 284 -11.71 19.84 9.94
C GLN A 284 -11.77 18.50 9.20
N MET A 285 -12.67 17.60 9.62
CA MET A 285 -12.88 16.33 8.94
C MET A 285 -13.38 16.52 7.49
N SER A 286 -14.30 17.47 7.29
CA SER A 286 -14.79 17.84 5.97
C SER A 286 -13.69 18.42 5.09
N LEU A 287 -12.84 19.31 5.65
CA LEU A 287 -11.70 19.88 4.94
C LEU A 287 -10.68 18.81 4.55
N LEU A 288 -10.40 17.85 5.44
CA LEU A 288 -9.51 16.72 5.17
C LEU A 288 -10.05 15.87 4.00
N ARG A 289 -11.34 15.53 4.01
CA ARG A 289 -12.00 14.79 2.93
C ARG A 289 -11.93 15.52 1.59
N VAL A 290 -12.27 16.81 1.57
CA VAL A 290 -12.22 17.65 0.37
C VAL A 290 -10.78 17.77 -0.16
N SER A 291 -9.82 17.93 0.74
CA SER A 291 -8.40 18.03 0.37
C SER A 291 -7.85 16.73 -0.19
N ALA A 292 -8.19 15.59 0.42
CA ALA A 292 -7.77 14.28 -0.06
C ALA A 292 -8.29 13.98 -1.47
N LYS A 293 -9.51 14.40 -1.80
CA LYS A 293 -10.08 14.25 -3.15
C LYS A 293 -9.25 14.92 -4.25
N LYS A 294 -8.44 15.94 -3.93
CA LYS A 294 -7.54 16.59 -4.92
C LYS A 294 -6.47 15.64 -5.46
N PHE A 295 -6.16 14.55 -4.76
CA PHE A 295 -5.21 13.54 -5.22
C PHE A 295 -5.81 12.54 -6.20
N GLU A 296 -7.14 12.47 -6.34
CA GLU A 296 -7.81 11.57 -7.30
C GLU A 296 -7.49 11.98 -8.74
N GLY A 297 -7.43 10.99 -9.63
CA GLY A 297 -7.04 11.17 -11.02
C GLY A 297 -5.54 10.94 -11.25
N THR A 298 -5.05 11.45 -12.38
CA THR A 298 -3.66 11.25 -12.81
C THR A 298 -2.83 12.49 -12.50
N HIS A 299 -1.82 12.34 -11.64
CA HIS A 299 -0.93 13.43 -11.24
C HIS A 299 0.53 13.02 -11.30
N ASN A 300 1.39 14.04 -11.38
CA ASN A 300 2.83 13.86 -11.29
C ASN A 300 3.28 13.86 -9.82
N PHE A 301 3.43 12.67 -9.24
CA PHE A 301 3.80 12.47 -7.84
C PHE A 301 5.32 12.50 -7.59
N HIS A 302 6.12 13.18 -8.41
CA HIS A 302 7.58 13.21 -8.26
C HIS A 302 8.05 13.72 -6.87
N ASN A 303 7.31 14.64 -6.25
CA ASN A 303 7.59 15.13 -4.88
C ASN A 303 7.16 14.16 -3.77
N PHE A 304 6.42 13.11 -4.12
CA PHE A 304 5.95 12.06 -3.20
C PHE A 304 6.74 10.78 -3.42
N THR A 305 8.03 10.88 -3.74
CA THR A 305 8.93 9.72 -3.85
C THR A 305 10.38 10.19 -3.85
N VAL A 306 11.30 9.27 -3.59
CA VAL A 306 12.74 9.57 -3.53
C VAL A 306 13.42 9.30 -4.87
N GLY A 307 14.33 10.19 -5.26
CA GLY A 307 15.24 9.98 -6.38
C GLY A 307 14.58 10.06 -7.76
N ARG A 308 13.50 10.83 -7.89
CA ARG A 308 12.80 11.08 -9.16
C ARG A 308 12.83 12.55 -9.50
N ASP A 309 13.18 12.85 -10.76
CA ASP A 309 13.09 14.19 -11.30
C ASP A 309 11.64 14.51 -11.71
N TYR A 310 11.27 15.79 -11.68
CA TYR A 310 9.96 16.28 -12.14
C TYR A 310 9.59 15.77 -13.55
N THR A 311 10.57 15.71 -14.46
CA THR A 311 10.37 15.29 -15.85
C THR A 311 10.29 13.77 -16.03
N ASP A 312 10.51 12.99 -14.97
CA ASP A 312 10.42 11.53 -15.04
C ASP A 312 8.95 11.13 -15.22
N LYS A 313 8.61 10.66 -16.43
CA LYS A 313 7.25 10.18 -16.75
C LYS A 313 6.84 9.00 -15.88
N SER A 314 7.79 8.26 -15.31
CA SER A 314 7.52 7.20 -14.36
C SER A 314 7.07 7.71 -12.98
N SER A 315 6.93 9.01 -12.77
CA SER A 315 6.30 9.62 -11.59
C SER A 315 4.80 9.87 -11.75
N GLN A 316 4.27 9.72 -12.96
CA GLN A 316 2.82 9.82 -13.21
C GLN A 316 2.10 8.62 -12.58
N ARG A 317 1.19 8.88 -11.64
CA ARG A 317 0.37 7.85 -11.00
C ARG A 317 -1.09 8.22 -11.08
N HIS A 318 -1.92 7.18 -11.06
CA HIS A 318 -3.36 7.31 -11.13
C HIS A 318 -3.99 6.81 -9.83
N MET A 319 -4.53 7.76 -9.06
CA MET A 319 -5.33 7.48 -7.88
C MET A 319 -6.78 7.35 -8.32
N LYS A 320 -7.36 6.18 -8.07
CA LYS A 320 -8.74 5.88 -8.50
C LYS A 320 -9.75 6.47 -7.54
N MET A 321 -9.48 6.35 -6.24
CA MET A 321 -10.42 6.75 -5.20
C MET A 321 -9.66 6.94 -3.87
N ILE A 322 -10.06 7.95 -3.10
CA ILE A 322 -9.72 8.11 -1.69
C ILE A 322 -11.00 8.28 -0.88
N GLU A 323 -11.16 7.49 0.17
CA GLU A 323 -12.29 7.53 1.10
C GLU A 323 -11.75 7.65 2.53
N ILE A 324 -12.34 8.56 3.31
CA ILE A 324 -11.96 8.75 4.71
C ILE A 324 -13.17 8.47 5.58
N ALA A 325 -13.05 7.44 6.42
CA ALA A 325 -14.10 7.03 7.33
C ALA A 325 -14.39 8.11 8.38
N ASP A 326 -15.48 7.97 9.12
CA ASP A 326 -15.68 8.74 10.34
C ASP A 326 -14.64 8.33 11.39
N PRO A 327 -14.14 9.29 12.20
CA PRO A 327 -13.17 8.99 13.24
C PRO A 327 -13.76 8.03 14.28
N ALA A 328 -12.91 7.15 14.82
CA ALA A 328 -13.29 6.19 15.84
C ALA A 328 -12.38 6.32 17.07
N VAL A 329 -12.96 6.24 18.26
CA VAL A 329 -12.23 6.32 19.52
C VAL A 329 -11.90 4.92 20.03
N TYR A 330 -10.63 4.68 20.31
CA TYR A 330 -10.12 3.45 20.94
C TYR A 330 -9.29 3.85 22.15
N GLY A 331 -9.71 3.42 23.35
CA GLY A 331 -9.12 3.92 24.59
C GLY A 331 -9.44 5.40 24.79
N ASP A 332 -8.40 6.23 24.96
CA ASP A 332 -8.52 7.68 25.05
C ASP A 332 -8.29 8.39 23.71
N THR A 333 -7.79 7.69 22.71
CA THR A 333 -7.29 8.25 21.44
C THR A 333 -8.31 8.09 20.32
N GLU A 334 -8.54 9.16 19.56
CA GLU A 334 -9.34 9.15 18.34
C GLU A 334 -8.47 8.87 17.12
N TRP A 335 -8.92 7.99 16.24
CA TRP A 335 -8.19 7.52 15.07
C TRP A 335 -8.97 7.75 13.78
N ILE A 336 -8.25 8.03 12.70
CA ILE A 336 -8.79 8.28 11.37
C ILE A 336 -8.27 7.20 10.42
N SER A 337 -9.17 6.65 9.60
CA SER A 337 -8.86 5.67 8.56
C SER A 337 -9.06 6.27 7.17
N VAL A 338 -7.99 6.28 6.38
CA VAL A 338 -7.96 6.78 4.99
C VAL A 338 -7.72 5.61 4.06
N MET A 339 -8.76 5.16 3.34
CA MET A 339 -8.64 4.15 2.30
C MET A 339 -8.24 4.81 0.98
N ILE A 340 -7.15 4.33 0.38
CA ILE A 340 -6.57 4.82 -0.87
C ILE A 340 -6.54 3.67 -1.88
N HIS A 341 -7.27 3.84 -2.98
CA HIS A 341 -7.27 2.93 -4.11
C HIS A 341 -6.48 3.55 -5.26
N GLY A 342 -5.35 2.94 -5.62
CA GLY A 342 -4.49 3.42 -6.70
C GLY A 342 -4.09 2.31 -7.66
N GLN A 343 -3.80 2.67 -8.91
CA GLN A 343 -3.33 1.71 -9.91
C GLN A 343 -1.94 1.14 -9.56
N SER A 344 -1.04 2.02 -9.15
CA SER A 344 0.30 1.67 -8.67
C SER A 344 0.80 2.77 -7.75
N PHE A 345 1.79 2.45 -6.93
CA PHE A 345 2.38 3.36 -5.95
C PHE A 345 3.91 3.35 -6.10
N MET A 346 4.54 4.48 -5.79
CA MET A 346 6.00 4.61 -5.76
C MET A 346 6.56 4.31 -4.38
N LEU A 347 7.88 4.11 -4.33
CA LEU A 347 8.61 3.97 -3.08
C LEU A 347 8.40 5.24 -2.23
N HIS A 348 8.01 5.05 -0.97
CA HIS A 348 7.77 6.11 0.01
C HIS A 348 6.72 7.16 -0.44
N GLN A 349 5.77 6.76 -1.30
CA GLN A 349 4.67 7.63 -1.66
C GLN A 349 3.67 7.86 -0.52
N MET A 350 3.69 6.94 0.45
CA MET A 350 2.92 7.02 1.68
C MET A 350 3.89 6.69 2.83
N PRO A 351 3.74 7.32 4.00
CA PRO A 351 4.53 6.98 5.17
C PRO A 351 4.29 5.52 5.55
N SER A 352 5.32 4.80 6.02
CA SER A 352 5.15 3.41 6.44
C SER A 352 4.28 3.29 7.70
N LEU A 353 4.41 4.26 8.61
CA LEU A 353 3.78 4.24 9.92
C LEU A 353 2.25 4.26 9.81
N GLY A 354 1.58 3.20 10.24
CA GLY A 354 0.11 3.08 10.12
C GLY A 354 -0.39 2.73 8.72
N LEU A 355 0.50 2.38 7.79
CA LEU A 355 0.14 1.93 6.45
C LEU A 355 -0.17 0.44 6.42
N LEU A 356 -1.32 0.10 5.84
CA LEU A 356 -1.82 -1.25 5.68
C LEU A 356 -2.18 -1.50 4.23
N LEU A 357 -1.61 -2.54 3.61
CA LEU A 357 -2.14 -3.10 2.36
C LEU A 357 -3.41 -3.91 2.67
N GLU A 358 -4.58 -3.40 2.27
CA GLU A 358 -5.84 -4.13 2.39
C GLU A 358 -5.83 -5.34 1.44
N ASN A 359 -5.77 -5.08 0.13
CA ASN A 359 -5.57 -6.12 -0.88
C ASN A 359 -5.19 -5.57 -2.27
N PRO A 360 -4.44 -6.35 -3.08
CA PRO A 360 -4.35 -6.16 -4.52
C PRO A 360 -5.64 -6.59 -5.25
N LEU A 361 -5.88 -5.98 -6.41
CA LEU A 361 -7.02 -6.26 -7.29
C LEU A 361 -6.54 -6.81 -8.64
N PHE A 362 -7.32 -7.74 -9.20
CA PHE A 362 -6.98 -8.56 -10.37
C PHE A 362 -8.13 -8.61 -11.38
N ASP A 363 -8.90 -7.52 -11.51
CA ASP A 363 -10.09 -7.40 -12.36
C ASP A 363 -9.84 -7.89 -13.80
N SER A 364 -8.72 -7.49 -14.41
CA SER A 364 -8.36 -7.87 -15.77
C SER A 364 -8.03 -9.37 -15.89
N TYR A 365 -7.47 -9.97 -14.85
CA TYR A 365 -7.26 -11.41 -14.80
C TYR A 365 -8.58 -12.16 -14.60
N ASN A 366 -9.39 -11.73 -13.63
CA ASN A 366 -10.68 -12.34 -13.33
C ASN A 366 -11.63 -12.30 -14.52
N GLN A 367 -11.66 -11.20 -15.28
CA GLN A 367 -12.46 -11.10 -16.51
C GLN A 367 -12.01 -12.12 -17.57
N ARG A 368 -10.70 -12.32 -17.76
CA ARG A 368 -10.17 -13.32 -18.70
C ARG A 368 -10.52 -14.74 -18.26
N ILE A 369 -10.39 -15.04 -16.98
CA ILE A 369 -10.72 -16.36 -16.44
C ILE A 369 -12.21 -16.67 -16.53
N ARG A 370 -13.10 -15.68 -16.40
CA ARG A 370 -14.54 -15.87 -16.67
C ARG A 370 -14.80 -16.39 -18.08
N GLY A 371 -14.10 -15.87 -19.09
CA GLY A 371 -14.20 -16.37 -20.46
C GLY A 371 -13.62 -17.77 -20.62
N VAL A 372 -12.49 -18.08 -19.97
CA VAL A 372 -11.92 -19.44 -19.99
C VAL A 372 -12.87 -20.46 -19.36
N ASN A 373 -13.56 -20.08 -18.29
CA ASN A 373 -14.47 -20.93 -17.55
C ASN A 373 -15.89 -20.99 -18.15
N GLU A 374 -16.17 -20.29 -19.26
CA GLU A 374 -17.54 -20.14 -19.80
C GLU A 374 -18.24 -21.49 -20.05
N HIS A 375 -17.46 -22.53 -20.35
CA HIS A 375 -17.95 -23.88 -20.62
C HIS A 375 -17.40 -24.93 -19.63
N LEU A 376 -16.84 -24.49 -18.50
CA LEU A 376 -16.25 -25.36 -17.50
C LEU A 376 -17.05 -25.27 -16.20
N GLN A 377 -17.18 -26.41 -15.52
CA GLN A 377 -17.69 -26.48 -14.16
C GLN A 377 -16.53 -26.41 -13.16
N PRO A 378 -16.76 -25.94 -11.92
CA PRO A 378 -15.72 -25.87 -10.89
C PRO A 378 -15.00 -27.20 -10.59
N SER A 379 -15.66 -28.34 -10.86
CA SER A 379 -15.08 -29.68 -10.73
C SER A 379 -14.07 -30.02 -11.83
N ASP A 380 -14.06 -29.29 -12.94
CA ASP A 380 -13.23 -29.62 -14.09
C ASP A 380 -11.75 -29.30 -13.81
N PRO A 381 -10.80 -30.21 -14.15
CA PRO A 381 -9.38 -29.99 -13.91
C PRO A 381 -8.80 -28.72 -14.57
N GLU A 382 -9.45 -28.25 -15.64
CA GLU A 382 -9.07 -27.04 -16.37
C GLU A 382 -9.71 -25.76 -15.83
N TYR A 383 -10.71 -25.87 -14.96
CA TYR A 383 -11.33 -24.72 -14.31
C TYR A 383 -10.30 -23.93 -13.51
N ARG A 384 -10.37 -22.60 -13.56
CA ARG A 384 -9.50 -21.72 -12.79
C ARG A 384 -10.34 -20.79 -11.95
N HIS A 385 -10.18 -20.81 -10.63
CA HIS A 385 -10.93 -19.90 -9.79
C HIS A 385 -10.48 -18.45 -10.04
N PRO A 386 -11.41 -17.47 -10.03
CA PRO A 386 -11.03 -16.07 -9.95
C PRO A 386 -10.25 -15.82 -8.65
N ILE A 387 -9.39 -14.81 -8.67
CA ILE A 387 -8.73 -14.33 -7.47
C ILE A 387 -9.72 -13.41 -6.76
N ASP A 388 -10.25 -13.87 -5.64
CA ASP A 388 -11.23 -13.15 -4.84
C ASP A 388 -10.83 -13.18 -3.37
N PHE A 389 -10.62 -12.00 -2.79
CA PHE A 389 -10.31 -11.86 -1.36
C PHE A 389 -11.57 -11.84 -0.50
N GLU A 390 -12.74 -11.62 -1.10
CA GLU A 390 -14.00 -11.48 -0.39
C GLU A 390 -14.36 -12.73 0.42
N ILE A 391 -14.00 -13.90 -0.11
CA ILE A 391 -14.18 -15.20 0.57
C ILE A 391 -13.45 -15.28 1.91
N HIS A 392 -12.44 -14.43 2.14
CA HIS A 392 -11.64 -14.37 3.35
C HIS A 392 -11.90 -13.10 4.17
N ARG A 393 -12.87 -12.25 3.79
CA ARG A 393 -13.10 -10.94 4.42
C ARG A 393 -13.19 -11.04 5.93
N ALA A 394 -14.00 -11.96 6.46
CA ALA A 394 -14.22 -12.08 7.90
C ALA A 394 -12.92 -12.42 8.65
N SER A 395 -12.15 -13.40 8.17
CA SER A 395 -10.88 -13.80 8.77
C SER A 395 -9.81 -12.71 8.63
N MET A 396 -9.77 -12.02 7.50
CA MET A 396 -8.87 -10.87 7.29
C MET A 396 -9.23 -9.72 8.25
N GLU A 397 -10.51 -9.45 8.47
CA GLU A 397 -10.95 -8.39 9.38
C GLU A 397 -10.61 -8.72 10.83
N GLU A 398 -10.86 -9.95 11.28
CA GLU A 398 -10.46 -10.42 12.61
C GLU A 398 -8.94 -10.29 12.82
N PHE A 399 -8.16 -10.71 11.82
CA PHE A 399 -6.71 -10.60 11.84
C PHE A 399 -6.23 -9.14 11.87
N LYS A 400 -6.83 -8.26 11.06
CA LYS A 400 -6.54 -6.83 11.09
C LYS A 400 -6.76 -6.24 12.48
N GLN A 401 -7.90 -6.53 13.11
CA GLN A 401 -8.17 -6.00 14.45
C GLN A 401 -7.15 -6.52 15.45
N ARG A 402 -6.95 -7.84 15.51
CA ARG A 402 -6.16 -8.51 16.54
C ARG A 402 -4.64 -8.33 16.40
N HIS A 403 -4.10 -8.39 15.18
CA HIS A 403 -2.66 -8.46 14.95
C HIS A 403 -2.07 -7.17 14.37
N ILE A 404 -2.89 -6.32 13.74
CA ILE A 404 -2.40 -5.09 13.12
C ILE A 404 -2.83 -3.89 13.96
N TYR A 405 -4.15 -3.63 14.07
CA TYR A 405 -4.64 -2.41 14.69
C TYR A 405 -4.48 -2.40 16.21
N ASP A 406 -4.71 -3.51 16.90
CA ASP A 406 -4.46 -3.61 18.35
C ASP A 406 -2.98 -3.37 18.66
N ASN A 407 -2.07 -3.98 17.90
CA ASN A 407 -0.62 -3.79 18.08
C ASN A 407 -0.20 -2.36 17.76
N LEU A 408 -0.66 -1.79 16.65
CA LEU A 408 -0.38 -0.40 16.27
C LEU A 408 -0.81 0.59 17.35
N ARG A 409 -2.02 0.40 17.92
CA ARG A 409 -2.52 1.22 19.03
C ARG A 409 -1.71 1.04 20.31
N GLN A 410 -1.41 -0.20 20.69
CA GLN A 410 -0.62 -0.47 21.90
C GLN A 410 0.78 0.12 21.82
N ILE A 411 1.42 0.05 20.65
CA ILE A 411 2.73 0.65 20.40
C ILE A 411 2.62 2.18 20.49
N GLU A 412 1.61 2.78 19.88
CA GLU A 412 1.37 4.22 20.01
C GLU A 412 1.09 4.63 21.47
N ASP A 413 0.35 3.82 22.21
CA ASP A 413 0.06 4.06 23.63
C ASP A 413 1.32 4.01 24.50
N ARG A 414 2.24 3.10 24.20
CA ARG A 414 3.49 2.87 24.94
C ARG A 414 4.60 3.85 24.54
N ASP A 415 4.82 4.02 23.24
CA ASP A 415 6.02 4.64 22.68
C ASP A 415 5.74 6.01 22.06
N GLY A 416 4.48 6.35 21.75
CA GLY A 416 4.09 7.64 21.20
C GLY A 416 4.78 7.96 19.87
N ILE A 417 4.86 6.99 18.96
CA ILE A 417 5.64 7.10 17.71
C ILE A 417 5.09 8.19 16.79
N PHE A 418 3.77 8.28 16.65
CA PHE A 418 3.15 9.36 15.86
C PHE A 418 3.38 10.73 16.51
N ASP A 419 3.31 10.82 17.84
CA ASP A 419 3.62 12.05 18.57
C ASP A 419 5.09 12.46 18.41
N ALA A 420 6.02 11.50 18.52
CA ALA A 420 7.45 11.71 18.30
C ALA A 420 7.74 12.21 16.88
N TRP A 421 7.06 11.63 15.88
CA TRP A 421 7.18 12.06 14.48
C TRP A 421 6.72 13.51 14.28
N ILE A 422 5.57 13.90 14.85
CA ILE A 422 5.09 15.29 14.78
C ILE A 422 6.04 16.25 15.52
N ARG A 423 6.57 15.86 16.68
CA ARG A 423 7.56 16.69 17.41
C ARG A 423 8.83 16.92 16.59
N ASN A 424 9.29 15.92 15.84
CA ASN A 424 10.42 16.06 14.91
C ASN A 424 10.11 17.10 13.81
N ILE A 425 8.91 17.04 13.24
CA ILE A 425 8.46 18.05 12.26
C ILE A 425 8.41 19.45 12.88
N ASP A 426 7.86 19.58 14.09
CA ASP A 426 7.76 20.86 14.81
C ASP A 426 9.13 21.46 15.17
N SER A 427 10.15 20.61 15.34
CA SER A 427 11.53 21.03 15.63
C SER A 427 12.29 21.55 14.41
N TYR A 428 11.69 21.59 13.23
CA TYR A 428 12.37 22.03 12.01
C TYR A 428 12.11 23.50 11.68
N GLY A 429 13.13 24.35 11.87
CA GLY A 429 13.09 25.78 11.53
C GLY A 429 13.47 26.18 10.10
N GLY A 430 13.70 25.22 9.20
CA GLY A 430 14.12 25.51 7.83
C GLY A 430 12.97 25.83 6.86
N ASN A 431 13.31 26.18 5.61
CA ASN A 431 12.33 26.64 4.62
C ASN A 431 11.53 25.53 3.91
N ASP A 432 11.98 24.28 4.04
CA ASP A 432 11.42 23.19 3.23
C ASP A 432 9.95 22.89 3.54
N LEU A 433 9.51 23.09 4.79
CA LEU A 433 8.17 22.72 5.26
C LEU A 433 7.20 23.92 5.37
N LEU A 434 7.58 25.10 4.88
CA LEU A 434 6.73 26.29 4.96
C LEU A 434 5.40 26.16 4.22
N TYR A 435 5.25 25.15 3.35
CA TYR A 435 3.99 24.81 2.69
C TYR A 435 2.94 24.23 3.66
N LEU A 436 3.30 23.88 4.90
CA LEU A 436 2.39 23.48 5.98
C LEU A 436 1.64 24.67 6.61
N ASN A 437 1.56 25.80 5.92
CA ASN A 437 0.79 26.96 6.34
C ASN A 437 -0.73 26.74 6.17
N SER A 438 -1.52 27.59 6.82
CA SER A 438 -2.99 27.54 6.81
C SER A 438 -3.63 27.76 5.44
N GLU A 439 -2.93 28.41 4.50
CA GLU A 439 -3.43 28.66 3.15
C GLU A 439 -3.15 27.49 2.19
N GLY A 440 -2.26 26.56 2.57
CA GLY A 440 -1.80 25.47 1.71
C GLY A 440 -1.01 25.94 0.49
N VAL A 441 -0.44 27.15 0.54
CA VAL A 441 0.37 27.73 -0.54
C VAL A 441 1.79 27.22 -0.41
N ILE A 442 2.44 26.85 -1.51
CA ILE A 442 3.86 26.44 -1.52
C ILE A 442 4.71 27.70 -1.74
N PRO A 443 5.49 28.16 -0.75
CA PRO A 443 6.36 29.30 -0.93
C PRO A 443 7.49 29.04 -1.91
N ALA A 444 7.96 30.10 -2.59
CA ALA A 444 9.14 30.02 -3.45
C ALA A 444 10.39 29.55 -2.69
N ALA A 445 10.47 29.82 -1.38
CA ALA A 445 11.55 29.37 -0.50
C ALA A 445 11.54 27.86 -0.25
N SER A 446 10.39 27.18 -0.37
CA SER A 446 10.24 25.73 -0.22
C SER A 446 10.43 24.96 -1.53
N VAL A 447 10.51 25.67 -2.68
CA VAL A 447 10.69 25.03 -3.98
C VAL A 447 12.15 24.65 -4.17
N LEU A 448 12.40 23.34 -4.30
CA LEU A 448 13.74 22.81 -4.56
C LEU A 448 14.23 23.21 -5.96
N LYS A 449 15.37 23.91 -6.03
CA LYS A 449 16.02 24.29 -7.29
C LYS A 449 17.22 23.39 -7.56
N LYS A 450 17.26 22.83 -8.78
CA LYS A 450 18.32 21.90 -9.19
C LYS A 450 19.69 22.61 -9.16
N GLY A 451 20.63 22.02 -8.43
CA GLY A 451 22.01 22.53 -8.32
C GLY A 451 22.24 23.52 -7.17
N GLU A 452 21.18 23.99 -6.53
CA GLU A 452 21.29 24.83 -5.33
C GLU A 452 21.39 23.96 -4.08
N LYS A 453 22.35 24.28 -3.19
CA LYS A 453 22.45 23.63 -1.88
C LYS A 453 21.49 24.32 -0.91
N ARG A 454 20.71 23.51 -0.20
CA ARG A 454 19.88 23.97 0.92
C ARG A 454 20.78 24.30 2.12
N SER A 455 20.50 25.40 2.81
CA SER A 455 21.19 25.80 4.05
C SER A 455 20.85 24.87 5.21
N GLN A 456 19.57 24.58 5.39
CA GLN A 456 19.04 23.67 6.41
C GLN A 456 18.03 22.74 5.73
N PRO A 457 18.47 21.66 5.08
CA PRO A 457 17.55 20.69 4.47
C PRO A 457 16.79 19.92 5.54
N PHE A 458 15.47 19.80 5.40
CA PHE A 458 14.69 18.85 6.19
C PHE A 458 15.20 17.44 5.90
N LYS A 459 15.50 16.72 6.97
CA LYS A 459 15.89 15.32 6.95
C LYS A 459 15.03 14.63 7.99
N GLU A 460 14.16 13.75 7.53
CA GLU A 460 13.59 12.75 8.42
C GLU A 460 14.77 11.95 8.99
N THR A 461 14.87 11.84 10.31
CA THR A 461 16.05 11.30 11.00
C THR A 461 16.23 9.80 10.71
N GLU A 462 16.75 9.45 9.53
CA GLU A 462 17.27 8.10 9.26
C GLU A 462 18.75 8.04 9.67
N LYS A 463 19.07 7.55 10.87
CA LYS A 463 20.45 7.19 11.24
C LYS A 463 20.43 6.10 12.32
N GLN A 464 21.14 4.98 12.24
CA GLN A 464 22.24 4.52 11.38
C GLN A 464 22.11 3.00 11.15
N LYS A 465 22.51 2.52 9.97
CA LYS A 465 23.01 1.13 9.87
C LYS A 465 24.28 1.04 10.70
N ALA A 466 24.32 0.09 11.62
CA ALA A 466 25.50 -0.25 12.40
C ALA A 466 26.66 -0.61 11.44
N ASP A 467 27.59 0.32 11.25
CA ASP A 467 28.99 -0.05 11.05
C ASP A 467 29.66 0.07 12.43
N ASN A 468 30.07 -1.08 12.97
CA ASN A 468 30.80 -1.16 14.21
C ASN A 468 32.15 -0.45 14.09
N ASN A 469 32.54 0.19 15.20
CA ASN A 469 33.82 0.84 15.52
C ASN A 469 33.95 2.31 15.13
N GLU A 470 33.34 3.19 15.91
CA GLU A 470 34.01 4.38 16.45
C GLU A 470 33.25 4.86 17.70
N ALA A 471 33.98 5.24 18.75
CA ALA A 471 33.41 5.67 20.03
C ALA A 471 32.72 7.04 19.89
N PRO A 472 31.65 7.33 20.66
CA PRO A 472 30.96 8.60 20.57
C PRO A 472 31.83 9.73 21.14
N ASP A 473 31.96 10.79 20.36
CA ASP A 473 32.50 12.08 20.79
C ASP A 473 31.51 12.74 21.77
N GLN A 474 32.02 13.27 22.88
CA GLN A 474 31.22 13.93 23.91
C GLN A 474 30.87 15.34 23.46
N GLY A 475 29.63 15.54 22.99
CA GLY A 475 29.06 16.85 22.70
C GLY A 475 27.54 16.81 22.80
N ASP A 476 27.02 17.56 23.77
CA ASP A 476 25.62 17.97 24.00
C ASP A 476 24.61 16.87 24.39
N GLU A 477 24.41 16.70 25.71
CA GLU A 477 23.54 15.70 26.36
C GLU A 477 22.02 15.97 26.26
N ASP A 478 21.54 16.91 25.45
CA ASP A 478 20.11 17.28 25.42
C ASP A 478 19.37 16.99 24.08
N ASP A 479 20.06 16.55 23.02
CA ASP A 479 19.48 16.39 21.67
C ASP A 479 19.16 14.95 21.24
N ASP A 480 19.44 13.93 22.07
CA ASP A 480 19.38 12.52 21.67
C ASP A 480 17.98 11.86 21.77
N TYR A 481 16.91 12.60 22.05
CA TYR A 481 15.61 12.00 22.40
C TYR A 481 14.63 11.74 21.22
N PHE A 482 15.02 11.99 19.97
CA PHE A 482 14.05 12.12 18.86
C PHE A 482 14.36 11.33 17.56
N ALA A 483 14.93 10.13 17.69
CA ALA A 483 15.03 9.19 16.57
C ALA A 483 14.01 8.07 16.72
N ILE A 484 13.01 7.99 15.83
CA ILE A 484 12.21 6.77 15.65
C ILE A 484 13.16 5.71 15.10
N ASN A 485 13.55 4.74 15.93
CA ASN A 485 14.54 3.75 15.55
C ASN A 485 13.94 2.76 14.54
N GLN A 486 14.72 2.35 13.53
CA GLN A 486 14.33 1.28 12.62
C GLN A 486 13.97 -0.02 13.37
N SER A 487 14.56 -0.27 14.55
CA SER A 487 14.16 -1.39 15.42
C SER A 487 12.73 -1.26 15.95
N GLN A 488 12.29 -0.05 16.30
CA GLN A 488 10.90 0.21 16.73
C GLN A 488 9.93 0.04 15.57
N LEU A 489 10.32 0.45 14.35
CA LEU A 489 9.52 0.19 13.14
C LEU A 489 9.43 -1.30 12.80
N VAL A 490 10.47 -2.10 13.10
CA VAL A 490 10.44 -3.56 12.95
C VAL A 490 9.58 -4.22 14.03
N GLU A 491 9.52 -3.69 15.26
CA GLU A 491 8.55 -4.14 16.27
C GLU A 491 7.10 -3.86 15.86
N MET A 492 6.89 -2.84 15.02
CA MET A 492 5.61 -2.57 14.38
C MET A 492 5.34 -3.46 13.17
N GLU A 493 6.29 -4.24 12.66
CA GLU A 493 6.03 -5.20 11.58
C GLU A 493 5.27 -6.41 12.13
N GLY A 494 3.94 -6.31 12.11
CA GLY A 494 3.00 -7.42 12.21
C GLY A 494 2.78 -8.09 10.86
#